data_AF-A0A662DAQ0-F1
#
_entry.id   AF-A0A662DAQ0-F1
#
_cell.length_a   1.000
_cell.length_b   1.000
_cell.length_c   1.000
_cell.angle_alpha   90.00
_cell.angle_beta   90.00
_cell.angle_gamma   90.00
#
_symmetry.space_group_name_H-M   'P 1'
#
loop_
_entity.id
_entity.type
_entity.pdbx_description
1 polymer ?
#
loop_
_entity_poly.entity_id
_entity_poly.type
_entity_poly.pdbx_seq_one_letter_code
_entity_poly.pdbx_strand_id
1 'polypeptide(L)'
;MRLNWCASHFLAQGEKYIKEERLQEATESLHKALNLNPRLLDAYLHLARIYLNEDKPSLAVDELLKATKFFPENPVLLATLKKSYERETLHSSQILKVGIRSELNPLTTLKATESLLSYLSRNLKCRIALVLLPTCGSINQFLKEGKVDIAILGPENLTRTEYKSEAIPLVLISSNKQYVQRSIIVTRKKDIRSIKDLKGKNFAFARKSSITGHILPQIILSEEGIDPEKDFANVYFMKSQEQVLLSLLEGKVEAGALAEHIFHYLTSTFPVSGEVDILARSDEIPANILIARKNISSKLIVNIKTLLLKYSESNSSNKGIFSECTGINIKEDNTQEGKTYTVILAGL
;
A
#
# COMPACT_ATOMS: atom_id res chain seq x y z
N MET A 1 17.83 1.84 37.29
CA MET A 1 18.46 3.12 37.67
C MET A 1 19.76 3.41 36.92
N ARG A 2 20.76 2.51 36.86
CA ARG A 2 22.06 2.79 36.21
C ARG A 2 21.99 3.16 34.71
N LEU A 3 21.13 2.50 33.92
CA LEU A 3 20.99 2.77 32.48
C LEU A 3 20.45 4.18 32.17
N ASN A 4 19.48 4.66 32.96
CA ASN A 4 18.94 6.01 32.78
C ASN A 4 19.97 7.09 33.09
N TRP A 5 20.82 6.87 34.10
CA TRP A 5 21.91 7.78 34.42
C TRP A 5 22.94 7.87 33.29
N CYS A 6 23.33 6.72 32.71
CA CYS A 6 24.21 6.69 31.54
C CYS A 6 23.57 7.39 30.32
N ALA A 7 22.28 7.17 30.08
CA ALA A 7 21.57 7.83 28.97
C ALA A 7 21.54 9.36 29.13
N SER A 8 21.26 9.86 30.34
CA SER A 8 21.32 11.30 30.65
C SER A 8 22.73 11.87 30.53
N HIS A 9 23.77 11.10 30.89
CA HIS A 9 25.16 11.52 30.69
C HIS A 9 25.48 11.74 29.21
N PHE A 10 25.13 10.78 28.34
CA PHE A 10 25.36 10.91 26.90
C PHE A 10 24.53 12.04 26.27
N LEU A 11 23.30 12.28 26.75
CA LEU A 11 22.52 13.44 26.32
C LEU A 11 23.23 14.75 26.66
N ALA A 12 23.67 14.93 27.91
CA ALA A 12 24.40 16.13 28.35
C ALA A 12 25.73 16.30 27.60
N GLN A 13 26.42 15.20 27.29
CA GLN A 13 27.63 15.22 26.47
C GLN A 13 27.32 15.68 25.03
N GLY A 14 26.24 15.19 24.43
CA GLY A 14 25.77 15.63 23.12
C GLY A 14 25.47 17.13 23.10
N GLU A 15 24.76 17.65 24.11
CA GLU A 15 24.48 19.07 24.26
C GLU A 15 25.74 19.93 24.40
N LYS A 16 26.75 19.42 25.11
CA LYS A 16 28.05 20.08 25.21
C LYS A 16 28.73 20.15 23.85
N TYR A 17 28.76 19.05 23.09
CA TYR A 17 29.35 19.04 21.75
C TYR A 17 28.61 19.95 20.76
N ILE A 18 27.29 20.11 20.89
CA ILE A 18 26.52 21.10 20.10
C ILE A 18 27.03 22.52 20.38
N LYS A 19 27.29 22.86 21.64
CA LYS A 19 27.82 24.20 22.02
C LYS A 19 29.25 24.42 21.53
N GLU A 20 30.01 23.36 21.36
CA GLU A 20 31.39 23.37 20.83
C GLU A 20 31.43 23.28 19.29
N GLU A 21 30.28 23.31 18.61
CA GLU A 21 30.16 23.10 17.14
C GLU A 21 30.71 21.76 16.63
N ARG A 22 30.89 20.80 17.54
CA ARG A 22 31.37 19.44 17.28
C ARG A 22 30.21 18.52 16.89
N LEU A 23 29.61 18.81 15.73
CA LEU A 23 28.33 18.22 15.32
C LEU A 23 28.38 16.70 15.14
N GLN A 24 29.49 16.15 14.61
CA GLN A 24 29.64 14.70 14.45
C GLN A 24 29.65 13.99 15.82
N GLU A 25 30.48 14.45 16.74
CA GLU A 25 30.56 13.87 18.09
C GLU A 25 29.24 14.07 18.87
N ALA A 26 28.56 15.20 18.65
CA ALA A 26 27.22 15.42 19.19
C ALA A 26 26.24 14.35 18.70
N THR A 27 26.16 14.08 17.39
CA THR A 27 25.25 13.06 16.86
C THR A 27 25.56 11.68 17.41
N GLU A 28 26.84 11.30 17.53
CA GLU A 28 27.23 10.02 18.10
C GLU A 28 26.81 9.87 19.56
N SER A 29 27.04 10.89 20.39
CA SER A 29 26.62 10.89 21.79
C SER A 29 25.10 10.84 21.94
N LEU A 30 24.35 11.56 21.10
CA LEU A 30 22.88 11.54 21.12
C LEU A 30 22.32 10.16 20.70
N HIS A 31 22.90 9.52 19.69
CA HIS A 31 22.53 8.15 19.30
C HIS A 31 22.86 7.13 20.40
N LYS A 32 24.00 7.26 21.07
CA LYS A 32 24.33 6.44 22.26
C LYS A 32 23.29 6.63 23.38
N ALA A 33 22.85 7.87 23.62
CA ALA A 33 21.79 8.14 24.59
C ALA A 33 20.47 7.45 24.22
N LEU A 34 20.06 7.51 22.94
CA LEU A 34 18.83 6.89 22.44
C LEU A 34 18.88 5.36 22.43
N ASN A 35 20.04 4.77 22.19
CA ASN A 35 20.24 3.31 22.29
C ASN A 35 20.06 2.81 23.73
N LEU A 36 20.41 3.63 24.73
CA LEU A 36 20.22 3.29 26.15
C LEU A 36 18.80 3.60 26.63
N ASN A 37 18.22 4.71 26.15
CA ASN A 37 16.86 5.10 26.47
C ASN A 37 16.17 5.77 25.26
N PRO A 38 15.33 5.02 24.52
CA PRO A 38 14.58 5.54 23.37
C PRO A 38 13.49 6.56 23.73
N ARG A 39 13.23 6.82 25.02
CA ARG A 39 12.22 7.80 25.47
C ARG A 39 12.83 9.17 25.82
N LEU A 40 13.98 9.52 25.22
CA LEU A 40 14.58 10.83 25.39
C LEU A 40 14.17 11.76 24.23
N LEU A 41 13.10 12.52 24.43
CA LEU A 41 12.59 13.44 23.42
C LEU A 41 13.65 14.48 22.99
N ASP A 42 14.38 15.03 23.94
CA ASP A 42 15.40 16.06 23.67
C ASP A 42 16.50 15.55 22.75
N ALA A 43 16.87 14.27 22.86
CA ALA A 43 17.89 13.68 21.99
C ALA A 43 17.45 13.67 20.51
N TYR A 44 16.18 13.32 20.24
CA TYR A 44 15.61 13.37 18.90
C TYR A 44 15.51 14.81 18.37
N LEU A 45 15.10 15.76 19.21
CA LEU A 45 14.99 17.17 18.81
C LEU A 45 16.36 17.79 18.50
N HIS A 46 17.39 17.44 19.28
CA HIS A 46 18.77 17.88 19.02
C HIS A 46 19.32 17.29 17.72
N LEU A 47 19.16 15.97 17.50
CA LEU A 47 19.54 15.33 16.24
C LEU A 47 18.84 15.97 15.04
N ALA A 48 17.54 16.21 15.14
CA ALA A 48 16.79 16.86 14.08
C ALA A 48 17.30 18.27 13.78
N ARG A 49 17.62 19.07 14.80
CA ARG A 49 18.21 20.41 14.59
C ARG A 49 19.58 20.34 13.93
N ILE A 50 20.44 19.41 14.34
CA ILE A 50 21.75 19.20 13.72
C ILE A 50 21.56 18.88 12.24
N TYR A 51 20.72 17.91 11.90
CA TYR A 51 20.46 17.52 10.52
C TYR A 51 19.82 18.64 9.69
N LEU A 52 18.93 19.45 10.26
CA LEU A 52 18.39 20.62 9.57
C LEU A 52 19.44 21.71 9.33
N ASN A 53 20.41 21.87 10.22
CA ASN A 53 21.51 22.82 10.04
C ASN A 53 22.53 22.34 8.99
N GLU A 54 22.76 21.03 8.90
CA GLU A 54 23.59 20.41 7.86
C GLU A 54 22.87 20.23 6.51
N ASP A 55 21.65 20.77 6.36
CA ASP A 55 20.84 20.67 5.15
C ASP A 55 20.49 19.21 4.76
N LYS A 56 20.30 18.36 5.77
CA LYS A 56 19.89 16.94 5.64
C LYS A 56 18.49 16.71 6.23
N PRO A 57 17.43 17.37 5.74
CA PRO A 57 16.11 17.33 6.35
C PRO A 57 15.48 15.92 6.38
N SER A 58 15.85 15.03 5.46
CA SER A 58 15.37 13.64 5.45
C SER A 58 15.83 12.84 6.69
N LEU A 59 17.07 13.04 7.15
CA LEU A 59 17.57 12.40 8.38
C LEU A 59 16.85 12.97 9.62
N ALA A 60 16.53 14.27 9.60
CA ALA A 60 15.75 14.89 10.66
C ALA A 60 14.35 14.29 10.76
N VAL A 61 13.66 14.10 9.62
CA VAL A 61 12.35 13.44 9.56
C VAL A 61 12.43 12.02 10.13
N ASP A 62 13.42 11.23 9.72
CA ASP A 62 13.56 9.84 10.17
C ASP A 62 13.74 9.73 11.68
N GLU A 63 14.55 10.58 12.31
CA GLU A 63 14.71 10.59 13.77
C GLU A 63 13.42 11.03 14.49
N LEU A 64 12.73 12.04 13.99
CA LEU A 64 11.49 12.53 14.61
C LEU A 64 10.35 11.52 14.47
N LEU A 65 10.27 10.77 13.37
CA LEU A 65 9.31 9.66 13.20
C LEU A 65 9.59 8.49 14.15
N LYS A 66 10.84 8.25 14.58
CA LYS A 66 11.09 7.29 15.65
C LYS A 66 10.52 7.80 16.97
N ALA A 67 10.63 9.09 17.24
CA ALA A 67 10.13 9.71 18.46
C ALA A 67 8.59 9.68 18.57
N THR A 68 7.85 9.77 17.45
CA THR A 68 6.37 9.74 17.46
C THR A 68 5.80 8.42 17.98
N LYS A 69 6.57 7.32 17.94
CA LYS A 69 6.19 6.05 18.57
C LYS A 69 6.02 6.16 20.08
N PHE A 70 6.75 7.08 20.72
CA PHE A 70 6.73 7.29 22.17
C PHE A 70 5.99 8.57 22.58
N PHE A 71 5.96 9.58 21.71
CA PHE A 71 5.42 10.91 21.98
C PHE A 71 4.45 11.41 20.89
N PRO A 72 3.40 10.64 20.52
CA PRO A 72 2.60 10.91 19.33
C PRO A 72 1.89 12.27 19.32
N GLU A 73 1.57 12.83 20.49
CA GLU A 73 0.83 14.11 20.62
C GLU A 73 1.70 15.26 21.15
N ASN A 74 3.02 15.10 21.22
CA ASN A 74 3.88 16.18 21.72
C ASN A 74 3.93 17.35 20.72
N PRO A 75 3.53 18.57 21.11
CA PRO A 75 3.38 19.68 20.19
C PRO A 75 4.72 20.17 19.61
N VAL A 76 5.80 20.10 20.39
CA VAL A 76 7.15 20.50 19.95
C VAL A 76 7.69 19.52 18.92
N LEU A 77 7.49 18.21 19.16
CA LEU A 77 7.84 17.16 18.21
C LEU A 77 7.09 17.34 16.90
N LEU A 78 5.76 17.49 16.96
CA LEU A 78 4.93 17.63 15.77
C LEU A 78 5.25 18.90 14.97
N ALA A 79 5.50 20.03 15.66
CA ALA A 79 5.92 21.28 15.01
C ALA A 79 7.31 21.14 14.35
N THR A 80 8.26 20.48 15.03
CA THR A 80 9.60 20.24 14.47
C THR A 80 9.54 19.29 13.28
N LEU A 81 8.75 18.23 13.38
CA LEU A 81 8.52 17.27 12.30
C LEU A 81 7.87 17.94 11.09
N LYS A 82 6.85 18.79 11.31
CA LYS A 82 6.25 19.61 10.25
C LYS A 82 7.29 20.50 9.57
N LYS A 83 8.13 21.22 10.33
CA LYS A 83 9.20 22.05 9.79
C LYS A 83 10.24 21.24 9.01
N SER A 84 10.60 20.05 9.52
CA SER A 84 11.52 19.14 8.85
C SER A 84 10.95 18.66 7.53
N TYR A 85 9.67 18.29 7.51
CA TYR A 85 8.95 17.95 6.28
C TYR A 85 8.90 19.13 5.32
N GLU A 86 8.58 20.34 5.78
CA GLU A 86 8.56 21.57 4.96
C GLU A 86 9.93 21.84 4.30
N ARG A 87 11.02 21.62 5.04
CA ARG A 87 12.38 21.80 4.52
C ARG A 87 12.79 20.68 3.56
N GLU A 88 12.49 19.43 3.90
CA GLU A 88 12.68 18.28 2.99
C GLU A 88 11.92 18.48 1.69
N THR A 89 10.70 19.00 1.80
CA THR A 89 9.88 19.36 0.66
C THR A 89 10.57 20.46 -0.16
N LEU A 90 11.01 21.58 0.43
CA LEU A 90 11.68 22.69 -0.28
C LEU A 90 12.92 22.27 -1.09
N HIS A 91 13.69 21.28 -0.64
CA HIS A 91 14.88 20.78 -1.36
C HIS A 91 14.57 19.76 -2.46
N SER A 92 13.37 19.19 -2.47
CA SER A 92 12.93 18.24 -3.50
C SER A 92 12.21 18.98 -4.63
N SER A 93 12.94 19.27 -5.72
CA SER A 93 12.39 19.91 -6.93
C SER A 93 11.53 18.97 -7.80
N GLN A 94 11.51 17.67 -7.48
CA GLN A 94 10.78 16.65 -8.24
C GLN A 94 9.71 15.98 -7.38
N ILE A 95 8.46 16.05 -7.83
CA ILE A 95 7.32 15.32 -7.26
C ILE A 95 7.05 14.12 -8.16
N LEU A 96 7.17 12.91 -7.62
CA LEU A 96 6.70 11.69 -8.26
C LEU A 96 5.22 11.48 -7.89
N LYS A 97 4.34 11.58 -8.89
CA LYS A 97 2.90 11.38 -8.72
C LYS A 97 2.57 9.88 -8.85
N VAL A 98 2.12 9.28 -7.76
CA VAL A 98 1.79 7.84 -7.68
C VAL A 98 0.28 7.67 -7.67
N GLY A 99 -0.25 7.13 -8.76
CA GLY A 99 -1.66 6.79 -8.91
C GLY A 99 -2.01 5.44 -8.27
N ILE A 100 -3.14 5.34 -7.57
CA ILE A 100 -3.62 4.05 -7.06
C ILE A 100 -5.10 3.91 -7.36
N ARG A 101 -5.46 2.85 -8.09
CA ARG A 101 -6.86 2.43 -8.24
C ARG A 101 -7.22 1.56 -7.04
N SER A 102 -7.72 2.18 -5.98
CA SER A 102 -7.99 1.46 -4.74
C SER A 102 -9.34 0.75 -4.73
N GLU A 103 -9.30 -0.48 -4.24
CA GLU A 103 -10.47 -1.32 -3.90
C GLU A 103 -10.91 -1.11 -2.43
N LEU A 104 -10.13 -0.34 -1.65
CA LEU A 104 -10.36 0.02 -0.24
C LEU A 104 -10.90 1.45 -0.08
N ASN A 105 -11.28 1.83 1.14
CA ASN A 105 -11.60 3.22 1.45
C ASN A 105 -10.35 4.12 1.40
N PRO A 106 -10.48 5.44 1.17
CA PRO A 106 -9.34 6.35 1.00
C PRO A 106 -8.31 6.33 2.14
N LEU A 107 -8.76 6.37 3.40
CA LEU A 107 -7.86 6.37 4.57
C LEU A 107 -7.13 5.04 4.72
N THR A 108 -7.85 3.94 4.53
CA THR A 108 -7.27 2.59 4.56
C THR A 108 -6.25 2.41 3.43
N THR A 109 -6.53 2.98 2.25
CA THR A 109 -5.59 3.00 1.12
C THR A 109 -4.30 3.74 1.48
N LEU A 110 -4.43 4.93 2.09
CA LEU A 110 -3.27 5.72 2.52
C LEU A 110 -2.41 4.93 3.49
N LYS A 111 -3.01 4.32 4.52
CA LYS A 111 -2.31 3.48 5.49
C LYS A 111 -1.66 2.25 4.85
N ALA A 112 -2.37 1.57 3.95
CA ALA A 112 -1.88 0.37 3.28
C ALA A 112 -0.70 0.64 2.33
N THR A 113 -0.58 1.89 1.85
CA THR A 113 0.43 2.31 0.86
C THR A 113 1.60 3.05 1.50
N GLU A 114 1.46 3.51 2.74
CA GLU A 114 2.43 4.32 3.48
C GLU A 114 3.85 3.75 3.43
N SER A 115 4.01 2.44 3.68
CA SER A 115 5.33 1.79 3.67
C SER A 115 6.02 1.87 2.30
N LEU A 116 5.30 1.54 1.23
CA LEU A 116 5.81 1.58 -0.14
C LEU A 116 6.15 3.02 -0.55
N LEU A 117 5.25 3.95 -0.32
CA LEU A 117 5.44 5.35 -0.69
C LEU A 117 6.60 5.99 0.09
N SER A 118 6.71 5.70 1.39
CA SER A 118 7.83 6.17 2.22
C SER A 118 9.17 5.60 1.75
N TYR A 119 9.20 4.32 1.38
CA TYR A 119 10.39 3.69 0.83
C TYR A 119 10.83 4.34 -0.49
N LEU A 120 9.89 4.57 -1.41
CA LEU A 120 10.17 5.25 -2.68
C LEU A 120 10.65 6.68 -2.44
N SER A 121 9.98 7.43 -1.56
CA SER A 121 10.34 8.82 -1.20
C SER A 121 11.79 8.91 -0.73
N ARG A 122 12.17 8.07 0.23
CA ARG A 122 13.53 8.06 0.82
C ARG A 122 14.61 7.71 -0.19
N ASN A 123 14.39 6.66 -0.98
CA ASN A 123 15.42 6.14 -1.88
C ASN A 123 15.55 6.96 -3.17
N LEU A 124 14.47 7.56 -3.65
CA LEU A 124 14.49 8.46 -4.81
C LEU A 124 14.82 9.91 -4.43
N LYS A 125 14.80 10.24 -3.13
CA LYS A 125 14.99 11.61 -2.62
C LYS A 125 14.02 12.60 -3.26
N CYS A 126 12.78 12.17 -3.48
CA CYS A 126 11.74 12.93 -4.17
C CYS A 126 10.43 12.95 -3.37
N ARG A 127 9.64 14.01 -3.48
CA ARG A 127 8.30 14.04 -2.90
C ARG A 127 7.39 13.04 -3.60
N ILE A 128 6.56 12.35 -2.82
CA ILE A 128 5.52 11.48 -3.35
C ILE A 128 4.17 12.19 -3.23
N ALA A 129 3.46 12.32 -4.35
CA ALA A 129 2.07 12.75 -4.36
C ALA A 129 1.18 11.54 -4.67
N LEU A 130 0.40 11.08 -3.68
CA LEU A 130 -0.57 10.02 -3.89
C LEU A 130 -1.81 10.58 -4.60
N VAL A 131 -2.21 9.93 -5.69
CA VAL A 131 -3.40 10.28 -6.48
C VAL A 131 -4.34 9.07 -6.49
N LEU A 132 -5.52 9.21 -5.90
CA LEU A 132 -6.55 8.16 -5.98
C LEU A 132 -7.20 8.21 -7.36
N LEU A 133 -7.07 7.12 -8.12
CA LEU A 133 -7.54 7.06 -9.50
C LEU A 133 -9.04 6.73 -9.57
N PRO A 134 -9.79 7.37 -10.49
CA PRO A 134 -11.20 7.06 -10.70
C PRO A 134 -11.39 5.67 -11.36
N THR A 135 -12.59 5.12 -11.23
CA THR A 135 -12.93 3.76 -11.67
C THR A 135 -13.28 3.62 -13.15
N CYS A 136 -13.56 4.72 -13.88
CA CYS A 136 -13.95 4.67 -15.29
C CYS A 136 -13.07 5.56 -16.17
N GLY A 137 -12.55 4.96 -17.26
CA GLY A 137 -12.10 5.60 -18.51
C GLY A 137 -10.94 6.60 -18.44
N SER A 138 -10.62 7.12 -17.26
CA SER A 138 -9.82 8.34 -17.10
C SER A 138 -8.37 8.04 -16.74
N ILE A 139 -8.00 6.80 -16.43
CA ILE A 139 -6.63 6.44 -16.05
C ILE A 139 -5.66 6.74 -17.20
N ASN A 140 -6.06 6.44 -18.44
CA ASN A 140 -5.29 6.79 -19.64
C ASN A 140 -5.08 8.29 -19.77
N GLN A 141 -6.12 9.09 -19.51
CA GLN A 141 -6.02 10.55 -19.51
C GLN A 141 -5.08 11.05 -18.41
N PHE A 142 -5.11 10.44 -17.23
CA PHE A 142 -4.21 10.80 -16.13
C PHE A 142 -2.73 10.50 -16.47
N LEU A 143 -2.46 9.38 -17.15
CA LEU A 143 -1.12 9.03 -17.63
C LEU A 143 -0.65 9.98 -18.73
N LYS A 144 -1.52 10.22 -19.73
CA LYS A 144 -1.23 11.06 -20.90
C LYS A 144 -1.00 12.53 -20.54
N GLU A 145 -1.83 13.08 -19.65
CA GLU A 145 -1.70 14.47 -19.17
C GLU A 145 -0.61 14.61 -18.10
N GLY A 146 0.07 13.53 -17.73
CA GLY A 146 1.08 13.54 -16.67
C GLY A 146 0.52 13.88 -15.29
N LYS A 147 -0.77 13.66 -15.04
CA LYS A 147 -1.38 13.76 -13.71
C LYS A 147 -0.88 12.67 -12.76
N VAL A 148 -0.41 11.54 -13.31
CA VAL A 148 0.33 10.50 -12.58
C VAL A 148 1.56 10.06 -13.37
N ASP A 149 2.66 9.79 -12.68
CA ASP A 149 3.91 9.32 -13.27
C ASP A 149 4.01 7.80 -13.24
N ILE A 150 3.59 7.19 -12.13
CA ILE A 150 3.41 5.74 -11.99
C ILE A 150 2.04 5.43 -11.42
N ALA A 151 1.50 4.25 -11.68
CA ALA A 151 0.20 3.84 -11.15
C ALA A 151 0.15 2.35 -10.79
N ILE A 152 -0.54 2.02 -9.70
CA ILE A 152 -0.89 0.64 -9.31
C ILE A 152 -2.34 0.36 -9.72
N LEU A 153 -2.53 -0.64 -10.57
CA LEU A 153 -3.80 -0.99 -11.19
C LEU A 153 -4.04 -2.51 -11.13
N GLY A 154 -5.30 -2.94 -11.26
CA GLY A 154 -5.62 -4.34 -11.53
C GLY A 154 -5.23 -4.76 -12.96
N PRO A 155 -4.93 -6.06 -13.19
CA PRO A 155 -4.45 -6.58 -14.47
C PRO A 155 -5.41 -6.32 -15.65
N GLU A 156 -6.70 -6.20 -15.40
CA GLU A 156 -7.72 -5.92 -16.41
C GLU A 156 -7.64 -4.55 -17.04
N ASN A 157 -6.89 -3.64 -16.43
CA ASN A 157 -6.66 -2.34 -17.04
C ASN A 157 -5.69 -2.46 -18.22
N LEU A 158 -4.87 -3.52 -18.30
CA LEU A 158 -3.90 -3.70 -19.40
C LEU A 158 -4.50 -4.33 -20.66
N THR A 159 -5.64 -4.99 -20.56
CA THR A 159 -6.27 -5.67 -21.71
C THR A 159 -6.88 -4.68 -22.70
N ARG A 160 -7.10 -3.42 -22.28
CA ARG A 160 -7.63 -2.36 -23.12
C ARG A 160 -6.55 -1.80 -24.05
N THR A 161 -6.86 -1.73 -25.33
CA THR A 161 -5.96 -1.26 -26.42
C THR A 161 -5.39 0.13 -26.20
N GLU A 162 -6.11 1.01 -25.50
CA GLU A 162 -5.72 2.40 -25.23
C GLU A 162 -4.56 2.55 -24.24
N TYR A 163 -4.33 1.57 -23.35
CA TYR A 163 -3.20 1.63 -22.41
C TYR A 163 -1.85 1.43 -23.10
N LYS A 164 -1.86 0.85 -24.32
CA LYS A 164 -0.66 0.45 -25.05
C LYS A 164 0.19 1.63 -25.54
N SER A 165 -0.42 2.80 -25.76
CA SER A 165 0.34 3.96 -26.22
C SER A 165 0.88 4.84 -25.10
N GLU A 166 0.37 4.70 -23.87
CA GLU A 166 0.62 5.66 -22.78
C GLU A 166 1.26 5.04 -21.51
N ALA A 167 1.29 3.70 -21.38
CA ALA A 167 1.78 3.01 -20.19
C ALA A 167 2.94 2.04 -20.49
N ILE A 168 3.90 1.99 -19.56
CA ILE A 168 5.04 1.06 -19.52
C ILE A 168 4.88 0.18 -18.28
N PRO A 169 4.56 -1.11 -18.44
CA PRO A 169 4.54 -2.07 -17.34
C PRO A 169 5.89 -2.25 -16.66
N LEU A 170 5.93 -2.20 -15.32
CA LEU A 170 7.18 -2.28 -14.56
C LEU A 170 7.32 -3.60 -13.79
N VAL A 171 6.40 -3.87 -12.87
CA VAL A 171 6.42 -5.02 -11.94
C VAL A 171 5.01 -5.46 -11.58
N LEU A 172 4.82 -6.74 -11.25
CA LEU A 172 3.64 -7.17 -10.51
C LEU A 172 3.86 -6.85 -9.04
N ILE A 173 2.79 -6.48 -8.36
CA ILE A 173 2.78 -6.13 -6.94
C ILE A 173 1.67 -6.87 -6.22
N SER A 174 2.03 -7.53 -5.13
CA SER A 174 1.16 -8.41 -4.36
C SER A 174 1.48 -8.33 -2.86
N SER A 175 0.68 -9.06 -2.08
CA SER A 175 0.95 -9.33 -0.66
C SER A 175 1.57 -10.71 -0.43
N ASN A 176 1.82 -11.47 -1.50
CA ASN A 176 2.30 -12.84 -1.47
C ASN A 176 3.36 -13.08 -2.56
N LYS A 177 4.22 -14.09 -2.38
CA LYS A 177 5.28 -14.43 -3.35
C LYS A 177 4.78 -15.20 -4.57
N GLN A 178 3.49 -15.50 -4.65
CA GLN A 178 2.89 -16.17 -5.79
C GLN A 178 2.47 -15.17 -6.88
N TYR A 179 2.39 -13.87 -6.55
CA TYR A 179 2.02 -12.79 -7.48
C TYR A 179 0.68 -13.03 -8.17
N VAL A 180 -0.23 -13.65 -7.44
CA VAL A 180 -1.61 -13.94 -7.83
C VAL A 180 -2.58 -13.38 -6.80
N GLN A 181 -3.81 -13.18 -7.25
CA GLN A 181 -4.94 -12.81 -6.41
C GLN A 181 -6.16 -13.63 -6.82
N ARG A 182 -7.12 -13.77 -5.90
CA ARG A 182 -8.39 -14.46 -6.13
C ARG A 182 -9.51 -13.79 -5.35
N SER A 183 -10.74 -14.08 -5.73
CA SER A 183 -11.93 -13.73 -4.97
C SER A 183 -12.23 -14.79 -3.92
N ILE A 184 -12.82 -14.36 -2.80
CA ILE A 184 -13.42 -15.22 -1.80
C ILE A 184 -14.86 -14.80 -1.54
N ILE A 185 -15.71 -15.77 -1.23
CA ILE A 185 -17.04 -15.54 -0.65
C ILE A 185 -16.95 -15.86 0.84
N VAL A 186 -17.35 -14.91 1.67
CA VAL A 186 -17.26 -14.99 3.13
C VAL A 186 -18.63 -14.89 3.80
N THR A 187 -18.78 -15.51 4.96
CA THR A 187 -19.99 -15.48 5.80
C THR A 187 -19.62 -15.33 7.28
N ARG A 188 -20.55 -14.82 8.10
CA ARG A 188 -20.44 -14.81 9.57
C ARG A 188 -21.32 -15.88 10.24
N LYS A 189 -22.29 -16.41 9.50
CA LYS A 189 -23.35 -17.24 10.04
C LYS A 189 -22.93 -18.71 10.08
N LYS A 190 -22.83 -19.27 11.29
CA LYS A 190 -22.43 -20.68 11.53
C LYS A 190 -23.38 -21.72 10.91
N ASP A 191 -24.61 -21.31 10.58
CA ASP A 191 -25.62 -22.10 9.87
C ASP A 191 -25.43 -22.11 8.34
N ILE A 192 -24.60 -21.21 7.79
CA ILE A 192 -24.27 -21.16 6.36
C ILE A 192 -22.94 -21.87 6.16
N ARG A 193 -22.94 -23.03 5.49
CA ARG A 193 -21.74 -23.87 5.32
C ARG A 193 -21.36 -24.09 3.86
N SER A 194 -22.23 -23.73 2.93
CA SER A 194 -22.03 -23.88 1.50
C SER A 194 -22.60 -22.69 0.74
N ILE A 195 -22.20 -22.57 -0.53
CA ILE A 195 -22.73 -21.54 -1.44
C ILE A 195 -24.25 -21.69 -1.61
N LYS A 196 -24.77 -22.92 -1.64
CA LYS A 196 -26.21 -23.21 -1.78
C LYS A 196 -27.06 -22.68 -0.63
N ASP A 197 -26.48 -22.59 0.58
CA ASP A 197 -27.16 -22.05 1.76
C ASP A 197 -27.40 -20.53 1.67
N LEU A 198 -26.80 -19.85 0.69
CA LEU A 198 -26.97 -18.42 0.46
C LEU A 198 -28.28 -18.07 -0.23
N LYS A 199 -29.04 -19.04 -0.77
CA LYS A 199 -30.35 -18.78 -1.37
C LYS A 199 -31.31 -18.15 -0.35
N GLY A 200 -31.99 -17.08 -0.77
CA GLY A 200 -32.88 -16.27 0.05
C GLY A 200 -32.16 -15.42 1.10
N LYS A 201 -30.84 -15.27 1.04
CA LYS A 201 -30.07 -14.43 1.96
C LYS A 201 -29.67 -13.09 1.32
N ASN A 202 -29.23 -12.15 2.14
CA ASN A 202 -28.67 -10.89 1.67
C ASN A 202 -27.19 -11.07 1.31
N PHE A 203 -26.80 -10.62 0.12
CA PHE A 203 -25.44 -10.75 -0.38
C PHE A 203 -24.84 -9.39 -0.76
N ALA A 204 -23.59 -9.16 -0.41
CA ALA A 204 -22.86 -7.95 -0.79
C ALA A 204 -21.74 -8.23 -1.80
N PHE A 205 -21.84 -7.63 -2.98
CA PHE A 205 -20.72 -7.45 -3.90
C PHE A 205 -20.01 -6.14 -3.61
N ALA A 206 -18.76 -6.03 -4.08
CA ALA A 206 -18.08 -4.74 -4.17
C ALA A 206 -18.60 -3.94 -5.39
N ARG A 207 -17.75 -3.07 -5.96
CA ARG A 207 -18.10 -2.30 -7.15
C ARG A 207 -18.29 -3.24 -8.37
N LYS A 208 -19.25 -2.92 -9.23
CA LYS A 208 -19.52 -3.68 -10.48
C LYS A 208 -18.31 -3.84 -11.39
N SER A 209 -17.41 -2.86 -11.40
CA SER A 209 -16.19 -2.87 -12.20
C SER A 209 -15.05 -3.72 -11.60
N SER A 210 -15.23 -4.27 -10.39
CA SER A 210 -14.19 -5.02 -9.68
C SER A 210 -14.17 -6.48 -10.15
N ILE A 211 -12.99 -6.97 -10.54
CA ILE A 211 -12.85 -8.38 -10.90
C ILE A 211 -12.99 -9.28 -9.67
N THR A 212 -12.21 -9.02 -8.63
CA THR A 212 -12.18 -9.85 -7.41
C THR A 212 -13.38 -9.60 -6.50
N GLY A 213 -14.02 -8.43 -6.60
CA GLY A 213 -15.19 -8.10 -5.77
C GLY A 213 -16.55 -8.27 -6.44
N HIS A 214 -16.61 -8.59 -7.75
CA HIS A 214 -17.88 -8.78 -8.47
C HIS A 214 -17.81 -9.86 -9.55
N ILE A 215 -16.90 -9.75 -10.53
CA ILE A 215 -16.92 -10.65 -11.70
C ILE A 215 -16.56 -12.10 -11.34
N LEU A 216 -15.43 -12.34 -10.67
CA LEU A 216 -15.04 -13.68 -10.22
C LEU A 216 -16.06 -14.32 -9.26
N PRO A 217 -16.61 -13.61 -8.25
CA PRO A 217 -17.61 -14.22 -7.39
C PRO A 217 -18.93 -14.51 -8.11
N GLN A 218 -19.29 -13.77 -9.18
CA GLN A 218 -20.41 -14.18 -10.04
C GLN A 218 -20.16 -15.51 -10.75
N ILE A 219 -18.92 -15.77 -11.19
CA ILE A 219 -18.53 -17.05 -11.79
C ILE A 219 -18.69 -18.18 -10.77
N ILE A 220 -18.14 -18.02 -9.55
CA ILE A 220 -18.29 -18.99 -8.45
C ILE A 220 -19.78 -19.32 -8.21
N LEU A 221 -20.63 -18.29 -8.13
CA LEU A 221 -22.06 -18.48 -7.87
C LEU A 221 -22.76 -19.20 -9.03
N SER A 222 -22.41 -18.85 -10.28
CA SER A 222 -22.97 -19.48 -11.47
C SER A 222 -22.57 -20.96 -11.59
N GLU A 223 -21.33 -21.31 -11.24
CA GLU A 223 -20.85 -22.71 -11.23
C GLU A 223 -21.61 -23.57 -10.22
N GLU A 224 -22.02 -22.97 -9.10
CA GLU A 224 -22.87 -23.60 -8.08
C GLU A 224 -24.38 -23.54 -8.40
N GLY A 225 -24.75 -23.02 -9.58
CA GLY A 225 -26.14 -22.91 -10.03
C GLY A 225 -26.95 -21.87 -9.27
N ILE A 226 -26.31 -20.79 -8.82
CA ILE A 226 -26.94 -19.64 -8.17
C ILE A 226 -26.95 -18.45 -9.13
N ASP A 227 -28.14 -17.93 -9.38
CA ASP A 227 -28.35 -16.65 -10.05
C ASP A 227 -28.56 -15.56 -8.98
N PRO A 228 -27.59 -14.65 -8.75
CA PRO A 228 -27.68 -13.67 -7.67
C PRO A 228 -28.93 -12.79 -7.74
N GLU A 229 -29.45 -12.49 -8.93
CA GLU A 229 -30.62 -11.62 -9.09
C GLU A 229 -31.93 -12.32 -8.74
N LYS A 230 -31.98 -13.66 -8.87
CA LYS A 230 -33.18 -14.46 -8.62
C LYS A 230 -33.16 -15.19 -7.29
N ASP A 231 -31.99 -15.70 -6.90
CA ASP A 231 -31.84 -16.62 -5.78
C ASP A 231 -31.54 -15.90 -4.46
N PHE A 232 -31.05 -14.66 -4.46
CA PHE A 232 -30.81 -13.90 -3.22
C PHE A 232 -32.01 -13.04 -2.85
N ALA A 233 -32.21 -12.82 -1.54
CA ALA A 233 -33.27 -11.93 -1.06
C ALA A 233 -32.99 -10.48 -1.45
N ASN A 234 -31.73 -10.04 -1.31
CA ASN A 234 -31.26 -8.74 -1.78
C ASN A 234 -29.78 -8.83 -2.20
N VAL A 235 -29.44 -8.08 -3.24
CA VAL A 235 -28.06 -7.90 -3.70
C VAL A 235 -27.63 -6.46 -3.49
N TYR A 236 -26.55 -6.27 -2.74
CA TYR A 236 -25.99 -4.97 -2.45
C TYR A 236 -24.67 -4.76 -3.19
N PHE A 237 -24.50 -3.59 -3.80
CA PHE A 237 -23.25 -3.17 -4.43
C PHE A 237 -22.57 -2.12 -3.56
N MET A 238 -21.48 -2.52 -2.91
CA MET A 238 -20.75 -1.68 -1.97
C MET A 238 -19.76 -0.76 -2.66
N LYS A 239 -19.46 0.37 -2.01
CA LYS A 239 -18.51 1.36 -2.53
C LYS A 239 -17.05 0.93 -2.40
N SER A 240 -16.74 -0.10 -1.61
CA SER A 240 -15.40 -0.66 -1.44
C SER A 240 -15.51 -2.11 -0.94
N GLN A 241 -14.44 -2.88 -1.08
CA GLN A 241 -14.36 -4.23 -0.53
C GLN A 241 -14.30 -4.22 1.00
N GLU A 242 -13.74 -3.16 1.58
CA GLU A 242 -13.79 -2.90 3.02
C GLU A 242 -15.23 -2.75 3.52
N GLN A 243 -16.09 -2.04 2.78
CA GLN A 243 -17.50 -1.90 3.14
C GLN A 243 -18.27 -3.22 3.04
N VAL A 244 -17.87 -4.14 2.16
CA VAL A 244 -18.44 -5.51 2.12
C VAL A 244 -18.17 -6.21 3.45
N LEU A 245 -16.91 -6.24 3.88
CA LEU A 245 -16.53 -6.87 5.15
C LEU A 245 -17.22 -6.20 6.35
N LEU A 246 -17.25 -4.87 6.41
CA LEU A 246 -17.93 -4.15 7.49
C LEU A 246 -19.43 -4.47 7.54
N SER A 247 -20.11 -4.50 6.39
CA SER A 247 -21.55 -4.81 6.34
C SER A 247 -21.85 -6.25 6.79
N LEU A 248 -20.94 -7.19 6.52
CA LEU A 248 -21.02 -8.57 6.98
C LEU A 248 -20.88 -8.65 8.51
N LEU A 249 -19.88 -7.96 9.06
CA LEU A 249 -19.61 -7.91 10.50
C LEU A 249 -20.76 -7.25 11.27
N GLU A 250 -21.33 -6.17 10.73
CA GLU A 250 -22.51 -5.50 11.25
C GLU A 250 -23.79 -6.34 11.13
N GLY A 251 -23.75 -7.48 10.43
CA GLY A 251 -24.90 -8.36 10.22
C GLY A 251 -25.96 -7.78 9.28
N LYS A 252 -25.62 -6.76 8.49
CA LYS A 252 -26.51 -6.18 7.46
C LYS A 252 -26.68 -7.12 6.26
N VAL A 253 -25.68 -7.96 6.03
CA VAL A 253 -25.70 -9.03 5.02
C VAL A 253 -25.25 -10.33 5.63
N GLU A 254 -25.67 -11.45 5.04
CA GLU A 254 -25.28 -12.78 5.47
C GLU A 254 -23.95 -13.22 4.87
N ALA A 255 -23.67 -12.79 3.64
CA ALA A 255 -22.45 -13.10 2.95
C ALA A 255 -22.01 -11.95 2.04
N GLY A 256 -20.75 -11.98 1.63
CA GLY A 256 -20.25 -11.04 0.63
C GLY A 256 -18.96 -11.51 -0.02
N ALA A 257 -18.59 -10.83 -1.10
CA ALA A 257 -17.40 -11.17 -1.87
C ALA A 257 -16.36 -10.05 -1.89
N LEU A 258 -15.10 -10.45 -1.74
CA LEU A 258 -13.92 -9.58 -1.75
C LEU A 258 -12.66 -10.36 -2.13
N ALA A 259 -11.56 -9.66 -2.38
CA ALA A 259 -10.27 -10.25 -2.65
C ALA A 259 -9.65 -10.84 -1.38
N GLU A 260 -9.05 -12.02 -1.50
CA GLU A 260 -8.45 -12.72 -0.36
C GLU A 260 -7.36 -11.90 0.34
N HIS A 261 -6.50 -11.22 -0.43
CA HIS A 261 -5.43 -10.38 0.12
C HIS A 261 -5.98 -9.18 0.89
N ILE A 262 -7.11 -8.60 0.46
CA ILE A 262 -7.80 -7.52 1.18
C ILE A 262 -8.40 -8.05 2.47
N PHE A 263 -9.05 -9.22 2.43
CA PHE A 263 -9.59 -9.86 3.63
C PHE A 263 -8.48 -10.10 4.67
N HIS A 264 -7.35 -10.67 4.29
CA HIS A 264 -6.22 -10.88 5.20
C HIS A 264 -5.63 -9.57 5.72
N TYR A 265 -5.50 -8.55 4.89
CA TYR A 265 -5.02 -7.24 5.33
C TYR A 265 -5.96 -6.61 6.36
N LEU A 266 -7.26 -6.55 6.06
CA LEU A 266 -8.27 -5.97 6.95
C LEU A 266 -8.34 -6.75 8.26
N THR A 267 -8.38 -8.08 8.21
CA THR A 267 -8.43 -8.94 9.41
C THR A 267 -7.14 -8.93 10.23
N SER A 268 -6.00 -8.55 9.64
CA SER A 268 -4.75 -8.29 10.38
C SER A 268 -4.73 -6.92 11.06
N THR A 269 -5.53 -5.97 10.57
CA THR A 269 -5.56 -4.58 11.05
C THR A 269 -6.69 -4.35 12.05
N PHE A 270 -7.78 -5.12 11.94
CA PHE A 270 -8.94 -5.10 12.82
C PHE A 270 -9.09 -6.49 13.47
N PRO A 271 -9.23 -6.59 14.80
CA PRO A 271 -9.43 -7.87 15.46
C PRO A 271 -10.84 -8.41 15.15
N VAL A 272 -10.95 -9.23 14.10
CA VAL A 272 -12.20 -9.92 13.68
C VAL A 272 -12.08 -11.43 13.83
N SER A 273 -11.15 -11.89 14.66
CA SER A 273 -10.79 -13.31 14.77
C SER A 273 -11.95 -14.16 15.28
N GLY A 274 -12.38 -15.12 14.45
CA GLY A 274 -13.37 -16.15 14.80
C GLY A 274 -14.82 -15.82 14.42
N GLU A 275 -15.06 -14.68 13.75
CA GLU A 275 -16.41 -14.29 13.32
C GLU A 275 -16.69 -14.57 11.84
N VAL A 276 -15.68 -14.71 10.98
CA VAL A 276 -15.89 -14.79 9.52
C VAL A 276 -15.21 -16.03 8.91
N ASP A 277 -16.01 -16.82 8.20
CA ASP A 277 -15.59 -18.03 7.49
C ASP A 277 -15.55 -17.81 5.97
N ILE A 278 -14.63 -18.50 5.29
CA ILE A 278 -14.51 -18.50 3.82
C ILE A 278 -15.28 -19.70 3.26
N LEU A 279 -16.33 -19.44 2.49
CA LEU A 279 -17.18 -20.46 1.87
C LEU A 279 -16.61 -20.99 0.55
N ALA A 280 -16.04 -20.10 -0.27
CA ALA A 280 -15.51 -20.45 -1.58
C ALA A 280 -14.36 -19.52 -1.98
N ARG A 281 -13.56 -20.00 -2.92
CA ARG A 281 -12.45 -19.28 -3.55
C ARG A 281 -12.56 -19.42 -5.05
N SER A 282 -12.28 -18.35 -5.79
CA SER A 282 -12.13 -18.46 -7.25
C SER A 282 -10.78 -19.07 -7.62
N ASP A 283 -10.63 -19.36 -8.91
CA ASP A 283 -9.34 -19.52 -9.55
C ASP A 283 -8.46 -18.27 -9.37
N GLU A 284 -7.15 -18.50 -9.47
CA GLU A 284 -6.14 -17.46 -9.37
C GLU A 284 -6.06 -16.65 -10.66
N ILE A 285 -5.89 -15.34 -10.50
CA ILE A 285 -5.57 -14.41 -11.57
C ILE A 285 -4.27 -13.65 -11.22
N PRO A 286 -3.59 -13.02 -12.20
CA PRO A 286 -2.43 -12.20 -11.92
C PRO A 286 -2.70 -11.11 -10.87
N ALA A 287 -1.72 -10.83 -10.03
CA ALA A 287 -1.78 -9.73 -9.06
C ALA A 287 -1.86 -8.36 -9.75
N ASN A 288 -1.96 -7.31 -8.93
CA ASN A 288 -1.95 -5.95 -9.42
C ASN A 288 -0.63 -5.64 -10.13
N ILE A 289 -0.67 -4.70 -11.06
CA ILE A 289 0.49 -4.26 -11.82
C ILE A 289 0.84 -2.82 -11.46
N LEU A 290 2.14 -2.55 -11.37
CA LEU A 290 2.65 -1.19 -11.37
C LEU A 290 3.11 -0.82 -12.78
N ILE A 291 2.56 0.28 -13.28
CA ILE A 291 2.88 0.86 -14.59
C ILE A 291 3.50 2.25 -14.42
N ALA A 292 4.23 2.71 -15.43
CA ALA A 292 4.70 4.09 -15.57
C ALA A 292 4.11 4.75 -16.81
N ARG A 293 3.95 6.07 -16.83
CA ARG A 293 3.59 6.79 -18.07
C ARG A 293 4.74 6.72 -19.08
N LYS A 294 4.42 6.69 -20.37
CA LYS A 294 5.42 6.53 -21.45
C LYS A 294 6.50 7.61 -21.47
N ASN A 295 6.13 8.87 -21.22
CA ASN A 295 7.03 10.02 -21.32
C ASN A 295 7.88 10.28 -20.06
N ILE A 296 7.95 9.32 -19.12
CA ILE A 296 8.82 9.43 -17.96
C ILE A 296 10.28 9.16 -18.38
N SER A 297 11.27 9.69 -17.66
CA SER A 297 12.67 9.44 -18.03
C SER A 297 13.05 7.96 -17.86
N SER A 298 13.75 7.40 -18.84
CA SER A 298 14.20 6.01 -18.82
C SER A 298 15.06 5.69 -17.59
N LYS A 299 15.92 6.64 -17.18
CA LYS A 299 16.72 6.55 -15.94
C LYS A 299 15.83 6.41 -14.70
N LEU A 300 14.74 7.16 -14.61
CA LEU A 300 13.82 7.08 -13.47
C LEU A 300 13.05 5.75 -13.48
N ILE A 301 12.62 5.23 -14.64
CA ILE A 301 12.01 3.90 -14.76
C ILE A 301 12.94 2.82 -14.21
N VAL A 302 14.20 2.81 -14.65
CA VAL A 302 15.18 1.80 -14.21
C VAL A 302 15.37 1.90 -12.69
N ASN A 303 15.55 3.10 -12.15
CA ASN A 303 15.68 3.32 -10.71
C ASN A 303 14.45 2.82 -9.93
N ILE A 304 13.24 3.18 -10.37
CA ILE A 304 11.99 2.74 -9.72
C ILE A 304 11.89 1.21 -9.75
N LYS A 305 12.14 0.58 -10.91
CA LYS A 305 12.07 -0.88 -11.04
C LYS A 305 13.06 -1.58 -10.12
N THR A 306 14.31 -1.12 -10.07
CA THR A 306 15.34 -1.67 -9.17
C THR A 306 14.96 -1.50 -7.70
N LEU A 307 14.41 -0.34 -7.32
CA LEU A 307 13.96 -0.11 -5.94
C LEU A 307 12.78 -0.99 -5.54
N LEU A 308 11.81 -1.18 -6.43
CA LEU A 308 10.64 -2.04 -6.16
C LEU A 308 11.06 -3.50 -5.94
N LEU A 309 12.01 -4.01 -6.72
CA LEU A 309 12.53 -5.37 -6.53
C LEU A 309 13.27 -5.52 -5.19
N LYS A 310 14.12 -4.53 -4.83
CA LYS A 310 14.82 -4.50 -3.53
C LYS A 310 13.88 -4.32 -2.35
N TYR A 311 12.77 -3.61 -2.54
CA TYR A 311 11.74 -3.44 -1.51
C TYR A 311 11.17 -4.80 -1.09
N SER A 312 10.91 -5.70 -2.04
CA SER A 312 10.45 -7.08 -1.79
C SER A 312 11.44 -7.86 -0.91
N GLU A 313 12.73 -7.76 -1.20
CA GLU A 313 13.79 -8.48 -0.48
C GLU A 313 13.96 -7.97 0.96
N SER A 314 13.89 -6.64 1.14
CA SER A 314 14.14 -5.97 2.42
C SER A 314 12.93 -5.95 3.37
N ASN A 315 11.71 -6.14 2.86
CA ASN A 315 10.46 -6.09 3.63
C ASN A 315 9.79 -7.46 3.84
N SER A 316 10.55 -8.55 3.91
CA SER A 316 10.02 -9.91 4.11
C SER A 316 9.15 -10.12 5.37
N SER A 317 9.19 -9.19 6.33
CA SER A 317 8.36 -9.19 7.55
C SER A 317 7.13 -8.26 7.48
N ASN A 318 6.98 -7.48 6.42
CA ASN A 318 5.92 -6.48 6.27
C ASN A 318 4.67 -7.10 5.63
N LYS A 319 3.55 -7.14 6.35
CA LYS A 319 2.27 -7.75 5.92
C LYS A 319 1.38 -6.81 5.10
N GLY A 320 1.94 -5.78 4.48
CA GLY A 320 1.19 -4.83 3.66
C GLY A 320 0.62 -5.45 2.38
N ILE A 321 -0.44 -4.88 1.82
CA ILE A 321 -1.04 -5.36 0.54
C ILE A 321 -0.12 -5.17 -0.68
N PHE A 322 0.92 -4.36 -0.53
CA PHE A 322 1.90 -3.99 -1.55
C PHE A 322 3.32 -4.29 -1.05
N SER A 323 3.56 -5.50 -0.54
CA SER A 323 4.83 -5.88 0.10
C SER A 323 5.78 -6.63 -0.84
N GLU A 324 5.25 -7.39 -1.80
CA GLU A 324 6.01 -8.24 -2.70
C GLU A 324 5.96 -7.70 -4.13
N CYS A 325 7.09 -7.69 -4.83
CA CYS A 325 7.22 -7.20 -6.21
C CYS A 325 8.06 -8.16 -7.08
N THR A 326 7.60 -8.47 -8.28
CA THR A 326 8.38 -9.24 -9.28
C THR A 326 8.41 -8.60 -10.65
N GLY A 327 9.48 -8.87 -11.39
CA GLY A 327 9.63 -8.45 -12.77
C GLY A 327 8.60 -9.12 -13.68
N ILE A 328 8.29 -8.44 -14.78
CA ILE A 328 7.35 -8.94 -15.80
C ILE A 328 8.07 -9.05 -17.14
N ASN A 329 7.85 -10.16 -17.83
CA ASN A 329 8.06 -10.28 -19.27
C ASN A 329 6.69 -10.32 -19.97
N ILE A 330 6.43 -9.35 -20.83
CA ILE A 330 5.18 -9.30 -21.60
C ILE A 330 5.46 -9.89 -22.98
N LYS A 331 4.79 -10.98 -23.33
CA LYS A 331 4.73 -11.48 -24.71
C LYS A 331 3.40 -11.05 -25.33
N GLU A 332 3.47 -10.44 -26.52
CA GLU A 332 2.29 -10.13 -27.33
C GLU A 332 1.95 -11.34 -28.20
N ASP A 333 0.77 -11.92 -28.03
CA ASP A 333 0.26 -12.96 -28.94
C ASP A 333 -0.87 -12.35 -29.81
N ASN A 334 -0.65 -12.34 -31.13
CA ASN A 334 -1.63 -11.84 -32.10
C ASN A 334 -2.60 -12.95 -32.50
N THR A 335 -3.70 -13.09 -31.77
CA THR A 335 -4.83 -13.95 -32.15
C THR A 335 -5.96 -13.14 -32.80
N GLN A 336 -6.69 -13.75 -33.73
CA GLN A 336 -7.68 -13.06 -34.58
C GLN A 336 -8.93 -12.52 -33.85
N GLU A 337 -9.15 -12.86 -32.57
CA GLU A 337 -10.27 -12.36 -31.74
C GLU A 337 -9.91 -11.14 -30.86
N GLY A 338 -8.75 -10.54 -31.11
CA GLY A 338 -8.19 -9.47 -30.30
C GLY A 338 -6.83 -9.87 -29.75
N LYS A 339 -6.02 -8.86 -29.45
CA LYS A 339 -4.67 -9.08 -28.94
C LYS A 339 -4.73 -9.61 -27.51
N THR A 340 -4.38 -10.87 -27.32
CA THR A 340 -4.23 -11.51 -26.00
C THR A 340 -2.81 -11.25 -25.48
N TYR A 341 -2.69 -10.80 -24.24
CA TYR A 341 -1.40 -10.55 -23.60
C TYR A 341 -1.19 -11.58 -22.50
N THR A 342 -0.14 -12.36 -22.65
CA THR A 342 0.29 -13.30 -21.63
C THR A 342 1.33 -12.59 -20.76
N VAL A 343 0.96 -12.27 -19.52
CA VAL A 343 1.90 -11.79 -18.50
C VAL A 343 2.71 -13.01 -18.07
N ILE A 344 3.97 -13.10 -18.52
CA ILE A 344 4.87 -14.18 -18.13
C ILE A 344 5.72 -13.69 -16.96
N LEU A 345 5.62 -14.39 -15.84
CA LEU A 345 6.45 -14.18 -14.66
C LEU A 345 7.91 -14.42 -15.05
N ALA A 346 8.79 -13.46 -14.78
CA ALA A 346 10.22 -13.69 -14.97
C ALA A 346 10.71 -14.63 -13.86
N GLY A 347 10.96 -15.90 -14.18
CA GLY A 347 11.59 -16.86 -13.25
C GLY A 347 10.85 -18.18 -12.98
N LEU A 348 9.93 -18.61 -13.85
CA LEU A 348 9.48 -20.01 -13.95
C LEU A 348 9.95 -20.63 -15.26
#